data_AF-A0A937RBJ7-F1
#
_entry.id   AF-A0A937RBJ7-F1
#
_cell.length_a   1.000
_cell.length_b   1.000
_cell.length_c   1.000
_cell.angle_alpha   90.00
_cell.angle_beta   90.00
_cell.angle_gamma   90.00
#
_symmetry.space_group_name_H-M   'P 1'
#
loop_
_entity.id
_entity.type
_entity.pdbx_description
1 polymer ?
#
loop_
_entity_poly.entity_id
_entity_poly.type
_entity_poly.pdbx_seq_one_letter_code
_entity_poly.pdbx_strand_id
1 'polypeptide(L)'
;DIVDEGSYRKGQRRRNWDACQFGLFTLHASGHNPRSTQAARWRQRLQHKFNYYVQKFDLRSCVGCGRCIRSCPVNMNIHGQLTQIAAELAAAVSE
;
A
#
# COMPACT_ATOMS: atom_id res chain seq x y z
N ASP A 1 -5.33 -2.08 -12.37
CA ASP A 1 -6.57 -1.38 -12.72
C ASP A 1 -7.06 -1.80 -14.12
N ILE A 2 -8.35 -1.67 -14.40
CA ILE A 2 -8.93 -1.92 -15.72
C ILE A 2 -9.71 -0.66 -16.13
N VAL A 3 -9.31 -0.07 -17.25
CA VAL A 3 -9.93 1.16 -17.78
C VAL A 3 -10.45 0.90 -19.19
N ASP A 4 -11.58 1.53 -19.51
CA ASP A 4 -12.13 1.55 -20.86
C ASP A 4 -11.75 2.88 -21.52
N GLU A 5 -10.95 2.82 -22.59
CA GLU A 5 -10.48 3.99 -23.33
C GLU A 5 -11.11 4.01 -24.72
N GLY A 6 -11.69 5.13 -25.14
CA GLY A 6 -12.27 5.23 -26.47
C GLY A 6 -13.17 6.43 -26.71
N SER A 7 -13.81 6.43 -27.87
CA SER A 7 -14.87 7.36 -28.25
C SER A 7 -16.19 6.60 -28.44
N TYR A 8 -17.27 7.34 -28.72
CA TYR A 8 -18.58 6.77 -29.02
C TYR A 8 -18.57 5.65 -30.08
N ARG A 9 -17.63 5.69 -31.06
CA ARG A 9 -17.60 4.74 -32.18
C ARG A 9 -16.64 3.56 -31.99
N LYS A 10 -15.68 3.66 -31.06
CA LYS A 10 -14.66 2.62 -30.85
C LYS A 10 -14.01 2.77 -29.48
N GLY A 11 -13.69 1.65 -28.84
CA GLY A 11 -12.96 1.64 -27.58
C GLY A 11 -12.22 0.33 -27.35
N GLN A 12 -11.36 0.34 -26.34
CA GLN A 12 -10.53 -0.79 -25.94
C GLN A 12 -10.48 -0.85 -24.41
N ARG A 13 -10.51 -2.07 -23.87
CA ARG A 13 -10.29 -2.31 -22.45
C ARG A 13 -8.81 -2.52 -22.20
N ARG A 14 -8.19 -1.64 -21.42
CA ARG A 14 -6.78 -1.74 -21.03
C ARG A 14 -6.65 -2.22 -19.60
N ARG A 15 -5.67 -3.10 -19.37
CA ARG A 15 -5.25 -3.49 -18.02
C ARG A 15 -3.98 -2.71 -17.69
N ASN A 16 -4.07 -1.89 -16.66
CA ASN A 16 -2.98 -1.06 -16.17
C ASN A 16 -2.42 -1.64 -14.87
N TRP A 17 -1.11 -1.51 -14.67
CA TRP A 17 -0.51 -1.78 -13.36
C TRP A 17 -0.95 -0.68 -12.40
N ASP A 18 -1.62 -1.06 -11.31
CA ASP A 18 -2.01 -0.11 -10.27
C ASP A 18 -1.78 -0.72 -8.88
N ALA A 19 -1.47 0.15 -7.93
CA ALA A 19 -1.17 -0.21 -6.56
C ALA A 19 -1.50 0.95 -5.63
N CYS A 20 -1.93 0.63 -4.40
CA CYS A 20 -2.19 1.64 -3.37
C CYS A 20 -0.95 2.45 -2.92
N GLN A 21 0.22 2.13 -3.47
CA GLN A 21 1.48 2.84 -3.23
C GLN A 21 1.78 3.91 -4.27
N PHE A 22 1.01 3.98 -5.36
CA PHE A 22 1.14 5.03 -6.36
C PHE A 22 0.43 6.29 -5.88
N GLY A 23 0.98 7.46 -6.24
CA GLY A 23 0.43 8.75 -5.83
C GLY A 23 -0.99 8.97 -6.36
N LEU A 24 -1.29 8.46 -7.56
CA LEU A 24 -2.60 8.57 -8.19
C LEU A 24 -3.71 7.84 -7.44
N PHE A 25 -3.40 6.76 -6.72
CA PHE A 25 -4.39 5.97 -5.97
C PHE A 25 -5.16 6.81 -4.94
N THR A 26 -4.54 7.85 -4.40
CA THR A 26 -5.11 8.70 -3.35
C THR A 26 -5.32 10.14 -3.80
N LEU A 27 -5.15 10.41 -5.10
CA LEU A 27 -5.39 11.72 -5.66
C LEU A 27 -6.90 11.93 -5.82
N HIS A 28 -7.44 12.93 -5.13
CA HIS A 28 -8.85 13.26 -5.23
C HIS A 28 -9.11 14.08 -6.51
N ALA A 29 -10.35 14.08 -6.98
CA ALA A 29 -10.76 14.87 -8.15
C ALA A 29 -10.53 16.38 -7.96
N SER A 30 -10.49 16.88 -6.72
CA SER A 30 -10.15 18.28 -6.41
C SER A 30 -8.66 18.61 -6.59
N GLY A 31 -7.82 17.64 -6.93
CA GLY A 31 -6.36 17.77 -6.97
C GLY A 31 -5.67 17.61 -5.62
N HIS A 32 -6.43 17.56 -4.52
CA HIS A 32 -5.86 17.28 -3.20
C HIS A 32 -5.42 15.83 -3.07
N ASN A 33 -4.24 15.58 -2.48
CA ASN A 33 -3.75 14.25 -2.20
C ASN A 33 -3.39 14.12 -0.70
N PRO A 34 -4.20 13.42 0.11
CA PRO A 34 -3.93 13.22 1.53
C PRO A 34 -2.64 12.43 1.82
N ARG A 35 -2.10 11.73 0.82
CA ARG A 35 -0.90 10.89 0.93
C ARG A 35 0.07 11.19 -0.22
N SER A 36 0.43 12.48 -0.33
CA SER A 36 1.35 13.00 -1.35
C SER A 36 2.76 12.40 -1.25
N THR A 37 3.24 12.09 -0.05
CA THR A 37 4.59 11.54 0.17
C THR A 37 4.62 10.02 0.12
N GLN A 38 5.77 9.46 -0.30
CA GLN A 38 5.98 8.01 -0.32
C GLN A 38 5.89 7.41 1.08
N ALA A 39 6.39 8.10 2.10
CA ALA A 39 6.31 7.67 3.49
C ALA A 39 4.86 7.54 3.97
N ALA A 40 3.98 8.50 3.65
CA ALA A 40 2.57 8.44 4.03
C ALA A 40 1.85 7.24 3.37
N ARG A 41 2.15 6.95 2.11
CA ARG A 41 1.61 5.76 1.40
C ARG A 41 2.15 4.46 1.97
N TRP A 42 3.42 4.42 2.37
CA TRP A 42 4.02 3.23 2.98
C TRP A 42 3.45 2.95 4.36
N ARG A 43 3.31 3.99 5.19
CA ARG A 43 2.59 3.93 6.47
C ARG A 43 1.20 3.33 6.27
N GLN A 44 0.44 3.79 5.27
CA GLN A 44 -0.88 3.21 4.96
C GLN A 44 -0.78 1.71 4.63
N ARG A 45 0.23 1.28 3.86
CA ARG A 45 0.39 -0.14 3.51
C ARG A 45 0.50 -1.01 4.74
N LEU A 46 1.33 -0.59 5.69
CA LEU A 46 1.56 -1.27 6.96
C LEU A 46 0.28 -1.27 7.80
N GLN A 47 -0.29 -0.08 8.03
CA GLN A 47 -1.49 0.09 8.85
C GLN A 47 -2.69 -0.71 8.29
N HIS A 48 -2.92 -0.65 6.99
CA HIS A 48 -4.01 -1.42 6.37
C HIS A 48 -3.82 -2.93 6.55
N LYS A 49 -2.58 -3.44 6.48
CA LYS A 49 -2.32 -4.88 6.54
C LYS A 49 -2.30 -5.46 7.95
N PHE A 50 -1.78 -4.70 8.91
CA PHE A 50 -1.43 -5.20 10.24
C PHE A 50 -2.17 -4.48 11.38
N ASN A 51 -2.88 -3.39 11.09
CA ASN A 51 -3.66 -2.67 12.09
C ASN A 51 -5.15 -2.62 11.70
N TYR A 52 -5.54 -1.82 10.72
CA TYR A 52 -6.95 -1.57 10.40
C TYR A 52 -7.72 -2.84 10.03
N TYR A 53 -7.12 -3.74 9.25
CA TYR A 53 -7.77 -4.99 8.87
C TYR A 53 -7.86 -5.97 10.05
N VAL A 54 -6.88 -5.93 10.97
CA VAL A 54 -6.92 -6.72 12.21
C VAL A 54 -8.00 -6.18 13.13
N GLN A 55 -8.05 -4.87 13.36
CA GLN A 55 -9.09 -4.24 14.18
C GLN A 55 -10.50 -4.50 13.65
N LYS A 56 -10.68 -4.57 12.32
CA LYS A 56 -11.99 -4.74 11.69
C LYS A 56 -12.43 -6.19 11.56
N PHE A 57 -11.50 -7.11 11.34
CA PHE A 57 -11.81 -8.50 10.96
C PHE A 57 -11.06 -9.56 11.76
N ASP A 58 -10.28 -9.17 12.77
CA ASP A 58 -9.40 -10.03 13.58
C ASP A 58 -8.44 -10.90 12.74
N LEU A 59 -8.09 -10.41 11.55
CA LEU A 59 -7.25 -11.12 10.59
C LEU A 59 -6.17 -10.19 10.05
N ARG A 60 -5.02 -10.75 9.67
CA ARG A 60 -3.97 -9.99 8.97
C ARG A 60 -4.21 -10.06 7.47
N SER A 61 -4.21 -8.93 6.78
CA SER A 61 -4.32 -8.87 5.30
C SER A 61 -2.97 -9.17 4.59
N CYS A 62 -2.08 -9.88 5.28
CA CYS A 62 -0.78 -10.30 4.78
C CYS A 62 -0.54 -11.75 5.18
N VAL A 63 -0.32 -12.61 4.18
CA VAL A 63 -0.07 -14.05 4.35
C VAL A 63 1.43 -14.41 4.33
N GLY A 64 2.33 -13.43 4.30
CA GLY A 64 3.77 -13.69 4.33
C GLY A 64 4.38 -14.23 3.02
N CYS A 65 3.68 -14.16 1.89
CA CYS A 65 4.16 -14.75 0.62
C CYS A 65 5.43 -14.14 0.00
N GLY A 66 5.91 -13.01 0.52
CA GLY A 66 7.14 -12.34 0.08
C GLY A 66 7.10 -11.67 -1.31
N ARG A 67 5.98 -11.76 -2.05
CA ARG A 67 5.87 -11.21 -3.42
C ARG A 67 6.15 -9.70 -3.48
N CYS A 68 5.73 -8.97 -2.46
CA CYS A 68 5.95 -7.53 -2.38
C CYS A 68 7.42 -7.12 -2.26
N ILE A 69 8.27 -8.00 -1.74
CA ILE A 69 9.72 -7.77 -1.60
C ILE A 69 10.40 -8.20 -2.91
N ARG A 70 10.12 -9.42 -3.39
CA ARG A 70 10.75 -9.98 -4.60
C ARG A 70 10.51 -9.14 -5.87
N SER A 71 9.33 -8.54 -5.99
CA SER A 71 8.97 -7.76 -7.17
C SER A 71 9.17 -6.25 -6.99
N CYS A 72 9.71 -5.80 -5.85
CA CYS A 72 9.88 -4.36 -5.63
C CYS A 72 11.06 -3.82 -6.45
N PRO A 73 10.84 -2.84 -7.35
CA PRO A 73 11.93 -2.27 -8.15
C PRO A 73 12.92 -1.44 -7.34
N VAL A 74 12.52 -0.98 -6.15
CA VAL A 74 13.31 -0.10 -5.27
C VAL A 74 13.58 -0.74 -3.90
N ASN A 75 13.48 -2.07 -3.82
CA ASN A 75 13.85 -2.88 -2.66
C ASN A 75 13.19 -2.47 -1.32
N MET A 76 11.93 -2.01 -1.34
CA MET A 76 11.18 -1.75 -0.11
C MET A 76 10.80 -3.08 0.57
N ASN A 77 11.21 -3.23 1.83
CA ASN A 77 10.97 -4.43 2.60
C ASN A 77 9.94 -4.21 3.71
N ILE A 78 8.74 -4.77 3.54
CA ILE A 78 7.66 -4.67 4.54
C ILE A 78 7.97 -5.44 5.81
N HIS A 79 8.68 -6.58 5.71
CA HIS A 79 9.03 -7.40 6.87
C HIS A 79 10.06 -6.68 7.74
N GLY A 80 11.14 -6.17 7.13
CA GLY A 80 12.18 -5.44 7.86
C GLY A 80 11.63 -4.24 8.63
N GLN A 81 10.73 -3.47 8.01
CA GLN A 81 10.08 -2.34 8.67
C GLN A 81 9.21 -2.76 9.86
N LEU A 82 8.49 -3.88 9.76
CA LEU A 82 7.71 -4.40 10.90
C LEU A 82 8.60 -4.90 12.04
N THR A 83 9.69 -5.60 11.72
CA THR A 83 10.65 -6.07 12.72
C THR A 83 11.29 -4.90 13.46
N GLN A 84 11.66 -3.85 12.72
CA GLN A 84 12.21 -2.63 13.32
C GLN A 84 11.21 -1.97 14.26
N ILE A 85 9.97 -1.73 13.80
CA ILE A 85 8.92 -1.13 14.64
C ILE A 85 8.64 -1.98 15.88
N ALA A 86 8.61 -3.31 15.74
CA ALA A 86 8.40 -4.21 16.87
C ALA A 86 9.55 -4.15 17.89
N ALA A 87 10.80 -4.03 17.42
CA ALA A 87 11.97 -3.88 18.29
C ALA A 87 11.97 -2.53 19.02
N GLU A 88 11.63 -1.44 18.32
CA GLU A 88 11.50 -0.11 18.90
C GLU A 88 10.39 -0.06 19.96
N LEU A 89 9.24 -0.69 19.70
CA LEU A 89 8.15 -0.82 20.68
C LEU A 89 8.57 -1.65 21.89
N ALA A 90 9.28 -2.77 21.69
CA ALA A 90 9.77 -3.58 22.78
C ALA A 90 10.74 -2.80 23.69
N ALA A 91 11.64 -2.02 23.09
CA ALA A 91 12.56 -1.15 23.82
C ALA A 91 11.83 -0.04 24.61
N ALA A 92 10.82 0.59 23.99
CA ALA A 92 10.05 1.66 24.63
C ALA A 92 9.12 1.18 25.77
N VAL A 93 8.75 -0.11 25.79
CA VAL A 93 7.93 -0.70 26.86
C VAL A 93 8.80 -1.19 28.03
N SER A 94 10.12 -1.33 27.83
CA SER A 94 11.08 -1.71 28.87
C SER A 94 11.66 -0.53 29.66
N GLU A 95 11.32 0.71 29.30
CA GLU A 95 11.56 1.93 30.09
C GLU A 95 10.32 2.29 30.93
#